data_AF-A0A9E4WC86-F1
#
_entry.id   AF-A0A9E4WC86-F1
#
_cell.length_a   1.000
_cell.length_b   1.000
_cell.length_c   1.000
_cell.angle_alpha   90.00
_cell.angle_beta   90.00
_cell.angle_gamma   90.00
#
_symmetry.space_group_name_H-M   'P 1'
#
loop_
_entity.id
_entity.type
_entity.pdbx_description
1 polymer ?
#
loop_
_entity_poly.entity_id
_entity_poly.type
_entity_poly.pdbx_seq_one_letter_code
_entity_poly.pdbx_strand_id
1 'polypeptide(L)'
;VDPATVPPDYQGYYERDMRLAAGPHPGDPTASEVVKRGTSFCVGTPDQCIKFFESYEAMGVEQIFLLSAIGPARHEEVMNTLTMFGKHVIPHFRAKEKAQAPSSMPSAASD
;
A
#
# COMPACT_ATOMS: atom_id res chain seq x y z
N VAL A 1 14.69 -12.71 19.89
CA VAL A 1 15.65 -13.17 18.85
C VAL A 1 17.03 -12.89 19.42
N ASP A 2 17.91 -13.88 19.39
CA ASP A 2 19.30 -13.67 19.79
C ASP A 2 19.98 -12.77 18.72
N PRO A 3 20.41 -11.55 19.06
CA PRO A 3 21.07 -10.65 18.12
C PRO A 3 22.29 -11.29 17.44
N ALA A 4 22.98 -12.21 18.11
CA ALA A 4 24.16 -12.88 17.56
C ALA A 4 23.84 -13.84 16.39
N THR A 5 22.57 -14.19 16.22
CA THR A 5 22.09 -15.05 15.13
C THR A 5 21.66 -14.29 13.87
N VAL A 6 21.64 -12.95 13.94
CA VAL A 6 21.27 -12.09 12.81
C VAL A 6 22.49 -11.90 11.90
N PRO A 7 22.39 -12.15 10.58
CA PRO A 7 23.47 -11.87 9.65
C PRO A 7 23.93 -10.40 9.70
N PRO A 8 25.22 -10.09 9.53
CA PRO A 8 25.73 -8.71 9.63
C PRO A 8 25.03 -7.69 8.72
N ASP A 9 24.58 -8.11 7.54
CA ASP A 9 23.83 -7.29 6.58
C ASP A 9 22.36 -7.04 6.98
N TYR A 10 21.84 -7.82 7.93
CA TYR A 10 20.49 -7.66 8.50
C TYR A 10 20.48 -6.98 9.87
N GLN A 11 21.64 -6.72 10.46
CA GLN A 11 21.73 -6.13 11.80
C GLN A 11 20.99 -4.79 11.90
N GLY A 12 21.09 -3.94 10.86
CA GLY A 12 20.37 -2.66 10.81
C GLY A 12 18.85 -2.81 10.73
N TYR A 13 18.34 -3.85 10.07
CA TYR A 13 16.90 -4.17 10.06
C TYR A 13 16.46 -4.60 11.46
N TYR A 14 17.21 -5.49 12.08
CA TYR A 14 16.95 -5.96 13.44
C TYR A 14 16.89 -4.80 14.45
N GLU A 15 17.90 -3.92 14.44
CA GLU A 15 17.96 -2.75 15.32
C GLU A 15 16.76 -1.82 15.11
N ARG A 16 16.39 -1.55 13.85
CA ARG A 16 15.23 -0.73 13.52
C ARG A 16 13.93 -1.36 14.02
N ASP A 17 13.76 -2.66 13.82
CA ASP A 17 12.56 -3.38 14.24
C ASP A 17 12.44 -3.43 15.77
N MET A 18 13.56 -3.63 16.48
CA MET A 18 13.58 -3.56 17.95
C MET A 18 13.27 -2.15 18.45
N ARG A 19 13.77 -1.11 17.79
CA ARG A 19 13.42 0.28 18.10
C ARG A 19 11.93 0.55 17.90
N LEU A 20 11.36 0.10 16.78
CA LEU A 20 9.93 0.24 16.48
C LEU A 20 9.08 -0.49 17.53
N ALA A 21 9.48 -1.70 17.94
CA ALA A 21 8.78 -2.50 18.93
C ALA A 21 8.82 -1.91 20.36
N ALA A 22 9.88 -1.16 20.70
CA ALA A 22 10.05 -0.53 22.01
C ALA A 22 9.09 0.64 22.28
N GLY A 23 8.24 0.98 21.32
CA GLY A 23 7.17 1.97 21.47
C GLY A 23 7.57 3.36 21.00
N PRO A 24 6.65 4.33 21.12
CA PRO A 24 6.93 5.69 20.70
C PRO A 24 8.09 6.28 21.53
N HIS A 25 9.05 6.86 20.85
CA HIS A 25 10.21 7.54 21.44
C HIS A 25 9.93 9.03 21.60
N PRO A 26 10.64 9.73 22.51
CA PRO A 26 10.58 11.19 22.57
C PRO A 26 10.88 11.81 21.20
N GLY A 27 9.96 12.65 20.70
CA GLY A 27 10.07 13.31 19.40
C GLY A 27 9.41 12.57 18.23
N ASP A 28 8.89 11.36 18.45
CA ASP A 28 8.10 10.67 17.41
C ASP A 28 6.80 11.43 17.10
N PRO A 29 6.37 11.48 15.83
CA PRO A 29 5.13 12.13 15.46
C PRO A 29 3.92 11.36 16.02
N THR A 30 2.90 12.10 16.41
CA THR A 30 1.60 11.52 16.75
C THR A 30 0.96 10.87 15.52
N ALA A 31 0.08 9.90 15.74
CA ALA A 31 -0.67 9.26 14.65
C ALA A 31 -1.42 10.29 13.77
N SER A 32 -1.96 11.36 14.37
CA SER A 32 -2.63 12.43 13.63
C SER A 32 -1.67 13.20 12.72
N GLU A 33 -0.47 13.50 13.19
CA GLU A 33 0.55 14.18 12.39
C GLU A 33 1.02 13.32 11.22
N VAL A 34 1.19 12.00 11.44
CA VAL A 34 1.56 11.09 10.36
C VAL A 34 0.45 10.99 9.31
N VAL A 35 -0.81 10.87 9.72
CA VAL A 35 -1.95 10.84 8.79
C VAL A 35 -2.04 12.15 7.98
N LYS A 36 -1.84 13.31 8.62
CA LYS A 36 -1.86 14.62 7.94
C LYS A 36 -0.76 14.78 6.89
N ARG A 37 0.36 14.06 7.00
CA ARG A 37 1.41 14.05 5.95
C ARG A 37 0.95 13.36 4.67
N GLY A 38 -0.09 12.51 4.73
CA GLY A 38 -0.82 12.00 3.56
C GLY A 38 -0.14 10.91 2.73
N THR A 39 1.16 10.69 2.89
CA THR A 39 1.94 9.74 2.08
C THR A 39 2.32 8.46 2.83
N SER A 40 2.04 8.34 4.12
CA SER A 40 2.53 7.20 4.91
C SER A 40 1.54 6.03 4.99
N PHE A 41 0.25 6.28 4.84
CA PHE A 41 -0.79 5.26 5.02
C PHE A 41 -1.98 5.47 4.08
N CYS A 42 -2.45 4.39 3.47
CA CYS A 42 -3.69 4.35 2.70
C CYS A 42 -4.88 4.11 3.65
N VAL A 43 -5.42 5.19 4.22
CA VAL A 43 -6.55 5.13 5.18
C VAL A 43 -7.61 6.16 4.80
N GLY A 44 -8.88 5.74 4.70
CA GLY A 44 -9.99 6.63 4.41
C GLY A 44 -11.13 5.95 3.64
N THR A 45 -11.89 6.77 2.90
CA THR A 45 -12.91 6.31 1.96
C THR A 45 -12.27 5.66 0.72
N PRO A 46 -13.02 4.88 -0.09
CA PRO A 46 -12.50 4.34 -1.34
C PRO A 46 -11.89 5.40 -2.27
N ASP A 47 -12.53 6.55 -2.40
CA ASP A 47 -12.03 7.66 -3.24
C ASP A 47 -10.70 8.23 -2.72
N GLN A 48 -10.52 8.28 -1.39
CA GLN A 48 -9.25 8.70 -0.79
C GLN A 48 -8.15 7.66 -1.05
N CYS A 49 -8.48 6.37 -0.95
CA CYS A 49 -7.55 5.29 -1.29
C CYS A 49 -7.16 5.30 -2.78
N ILE A 50 -8.10 5.57 -3.68
CA ILE A 50 -7.83 5.73 -5.11
C ILE A 50 -6.83 6.87 -5.34
N LYS A 51 -7.10 8.06 -4.80
CA LYS A 51 -6.17 9.22 -4.91
C LYS A 51 -4.80 8.92 -4.33
N PHE A 52 -4.75 8.18 -3.21
CA PHE A 52 -3.50 7.73 -2.63
C PHE A 52 -2.71 6.87 -3.63
N PHE A 53 -3.32 5.83 -4.21
CA PHE A 53 -2.63 4.98 -5.17
C PHE A 53 -2.27 5.69 -6.48
N GLU A 54 -3.11 6.59 -6.99
CA GLU A 54 -2.78 7.41 -8.16
C GLU A 54 -1.54 8.28 -7.91
N SER A 55 -1.32 8.75 -6.68
CA SER A 55 -0.10 9.49 -6.34
C SER A 55 1.16 8.62 -6.40
N TYR A 56 1.06 7.33 -6.06
CA TYR A 56 2.16 6.37 -6.17
C TYR A 56 2.39 5.93 -7.61
N GLU A 57 1.31 5.71 -8.36
CA GLU A 57 1.37 5.43 -9.80
C GLU A 57 2.06 6.57 -10.56
N ALA A 58 1.78 7.84 -10.19
CA ALA A 58 2.48 9.01 -10.74
C ALA A 58 3.99 9.03 -10.42
N MET A 59 4.43 8.30 -9.39
CA MET A 59 5.84 8.09 -9.06
C MET A 59 6.45 6.87 -9.76
N GLY A 60 5.69 6.16 -10.61
CA GLY A 60 6.12 4.96 -11.32
C GLY A 60 5.91 3.65 -10.57
N VAL A 61 5.13 3.64 -9.49
CA VAL A 61 4.79 2.39 -8.79
C VAL A 61 3.68 1.65 -9.54
N GLU A 62 3.98 0.42 -9.95
CA GLU A 62 3.06 -0.41 -10.76
C GLU A 62 2.33 -1.48 -9.93
N GLN A 63 2.85 -1.83 -8.75
CA GLN A 63 2.32 -2.89 -7.91
C GLN A 63 2.27 -2.47 -6.44
N ILE A 64 1.17 -2.82 -5.78
CA ILE A 64 0.94 -2.50 -4.37
C ILE A 64 0.53 -3.78 -3.64
N PHE A 65 1.21 -4.05 -2.53
CA PHE A 65 0.83 -5.10 -1.59
C PHE A 65 0.03 -4.50 -0.45
N LEU A 66 -1.23 -4.92 -0.32
CA LEU A 66 -2.12 -4.41 0.72
C LEU A 66 -1.90 -5.18 2.03
N LEU A 67 -1.40 -4.47 3.02
CA LEU A 67 -1.22 -4.97 4.37
C LEU A 67 -2.47 -4.69 5.23
N SER A 68 -3.53 -5.50 5.08
CA SER A 68 -4.82 -5.26 5.76
C SER A 68 -4.98 -5.93 7.12
N ALA A 69 -4.30 -7.05 7.38
CA ALA A 69 -4.41 -7.82 8.61
C ALA A 69 -3.17 -7.62 9.49
N ILE A 70 -2.96 -6.38 9.95
CA ILE A 70 -1.81 -6.02 10.79
C ILE A 70 -2.27 -5.51 12.15
N GLY A 71 -1.56 -5.92 13.20
CA GLY A 71 -1.79 -5.47 14.56
C GLY A 71 -3.14 -5.95 15.11
N PRO A 72 -3.90 -5.09 15.82
CA PRO A 72 -5.13 -5.49 16.51
C PRO A 72 -6.36 -5.58 15.58
N ALA A 73 -6.19 -5.61 14.25
CA ALA A 73 -7.29 -5.64 13.30
C ALA A 73 -8.16 -6.90 13.47
N ARG A 74 -9.47 -6.72 13.62
CA ARG A 74 -10.41 -7.85 13.71
C ARG A 74 -10.67 -8.45 12.34
N HIS A 75 -10.94 -9.75 12.28
CA HIS A 75 -11.24 -10.46 11.04
C HIS A 75 -12.32 -9.77 10.20
N GLU A 76 -13.43 -9.37 10.81
CA GLU A 76 -14.55 -8.71 10.12
C GLU A 76 -14.17 -7.35 9.52
N GLU A 77 -13.28 -6.60 10.17
CA GLU A 77 -12.77 -5.31 9.68
C GLU A 77 -11.86 -5.50 8.46
N VAL A 78 -11.01 -6.53 8.52
CA VAL A 78 -10.16 -6.94 7.40
C VAL A 78 -11.03 -7.34 6.21
N MET A 79 -12.02 -8.22 6.42
CA MET A 79 -12.91 -8.69 5.36
C MET A 79 -13.75 -7.55 4.77
N ASN A 80 -14.19 -6.60 5.59
CA ASN A 80 -14.87 -5.40 5.12
C ASN A 80 -13.93 -4.55 4.23
N THR A 81 -12.68 -4.35 4.65
CA THR A 81 -11.67 -3.62 3.85
C THR A 81 -11.45 -4.27 2.49
N LEU A 82 -11.24 -5.60 2.46
CA LEU A 82 -11.08 -6.36 1.22
C LEU A 82 -12.31 -6.25 0.33
N THR A 83 -13.52 -6.31 0.90
CA THR A 83 -14.78 -6.14 0.18
C THR A 83 -14.89 -4.75 -0.45
N MET A 84 -14.55 -3.70 0.29
CA MET A 84 -14.58 -2.32 -0.20
C MET A 84 -13.57 -2.10 -1.34
N PHE A 85 -12.36 -2.64 -1.19
CA PHE A 85 -11.35 -2.59 -2.25
C PHE A 85 -11.80 -3.34 -3.51
N GLY A 86 -12.35 -4.55 -3.35
CA GLY A 86 -12.87 -5.35 -4.47
C GLY A 86 -14.03 -4.68 -5.20
N LYS A 87 -14.90 -3.97 -4.48
CA LYS A 87 -16.08 -3.29 -5.06
C LYS A 87 -15.78 -1.92 -5.67
N HIS A 88 -14.84 -1.16 -5.11
CA HIS A 88 -14.71 0.26 -5.42
C HIS A 88 -13.32 0.65 -5.93
N VAL A 89 -12.25 0.11 -5.35
CA VAL A 89 -10.88 0.56 -5.66
C VAL A 89 -10.30 -0.19 -6.85
N ILE A 90 -10.29 -1.52 -6.80
CA ILE A 90 -9.72 -2.35 -7.88
C ILE A 90 -10.43 -2.11 -9.23
N PRO A 91 -11.78 -1.99 -9.29
CA PRO A 91 -12.46 -1.70 -10.55
C PRO A 91 -12.05 -0.37 -11.19
N HIS A 92 -11.72 0.67 -10.41
CA HIS A 92 -11.24 1.96 -10.92
C HIS A 92 -9.97 1.79 -11.75
N PHE A 93 -8.95 1.12 -11.18
CA PHE A 93 -7.67 0.91 -11.87
C PHE A 93 -7.80 -0.02 -13.07
N ARG A 94 -8.64 -1.06 -13.01
CA ARG A 94 -8.93 -1.91 -14.17
C ARG A 94 -9.60 -1.14 -15.31
N ALA A 95 -10.53 -0.24 -14.98
CA ALA A 95 -11.19 0.59 -15.99
C ALA A 95 -10.20 1.57 -16.63
N LYS A 96 -9.29 2.14 -15.82
CA LYS A 96 -8.20 3.00 -16.28
C LYS A 96 -7.24 2.27 -17.22
N GLU A 97 -6.76 1.07 -16.84
CA GLU A 97 -5.92 0.21 -17.69
C GLU A 97 -6.61 -0.07 -19.03
N LYS A 98 -7.89 -0.44 -19.01
CA LYS A 98 -8.66 -0.70 -20.24
C LYS A 98 -8.79 0.54 -21.13
N ALA A 99 -8.94 1.72 -20.54
CA ALA A 99 -9.03 2.98 -21.30
C ALA A 99 -7.68 3.40 -21.92
N GLN A 100 -6.57 2.97 -21.33
CA GLN A 100 -5.21 3.26 -21.79
C GLN A 100 -4.67 2.19 -22.75
N ALA A 101 -5.30 1.03 -22.85
CA ALA A 101 -4.93 0.01 -23.81
C ALA A 101 -5.04 0.57 -25.23
N PRO A 102 -3.97 0.52 -26.06
CA PRO A 102 -4.05 0.98 -27.43
C PRO A 102 -5.12 0.18 -28.15
N SER A 103 -6.00 0.86 -28.89
CA SER A 103 -6.93 0.23 -29.82
C SER A 103 -6.09 -0.62 -30.77
N SER A 104 -6.07 -1.93 -30.55
CA SER A 104 -5.46 -2.87 -31.48
C SER A 104 -6.27 -2.80 -32.76
N MET A 105 -5.83 -1.97 -33.71
CA MET A 105 -6.32 -2.06 -35.08
C MET A 105 -5.97 -3.45 -35.59
N PRO A 106 -6.94 -4.23 -36.11
CA PRO A 106 -6.58 -5.40 -36.89
C PRO A 106 -5.89 -4.89 -38.16
N SER A 107 -4.59 -5.15 -38.30
CA SER A 107 -3.91 -5.02 -39.57
C SER A 107 -4.50 -6.09 -40.49
N ALA A 108 -5.45 -5.67 -41.32
CA ALA A 108 -5.84 -6.40 -42.51
C ALA A 108 -4.65 -6.37 -43.47
N ALA A 109 -3.81 -7.41 -43.42
CA ALA A 109 -2.93 -7.74 -44.52
C ALA A 109 -3.71 -8.68 -45.45
N SER A 110 -4.41 -8.07 -46.41
CA SER A 110 -4.78 -8.70 -47.66
C SER A 110 -3.57 -8.60 -48.58
N ASP A 111 -2.99 -9.74 -48.96
CA ASP A 111 -2.56 -10.12 -50.33
C ASP A 111 -1.88 -11.50 -50.32
#